data_AF-A0AAF0KYN1-F1
#
_entry.id   AF-A0AAF0KYN1-F1
#
_cell.length_a   1.000
_cell.length_b   1.000
_cell.length_c   1.000
_cell.angle_alpha   90.00
_cell.angle_beta   90.00
_cell.angle_gamma   90.00
#
_symmetry.space_group_name_H-M   'P 1'
#
loop_
_entity.id
_entity.type
_entity.pdbx_description
1 polymer ?
#
loop_
_entity_poly.entity_id
_entity_poly.type
_entity_poly.pdbx_seq_one_letter_code
_entity_poly.pdbx_strand_id
1 'polypeptide(L)'
;MSEHDDEFADVPTLAAASGVTEPLRASRQVVQAGDGDVSAIRWSRTDSPAPGREARITYLHGLGIDAHSFDQTAIAVDAPAVALDLPGHGRSAWREDADYAAAATAPTVLAALDALDVPPGLVVGHSLGAILSARLTALAPDRVTGLVLVDMSPDFAQRAVDRIARALETEEPFADLDEVVERAIAARVGDDRPALMREARHTTRLGADGRLVRRHHFPHLGAGRTASVGRFADAWPDLERLDVPLLLVRGDRGYVSPRLQQGFAERLPQATVVTVESRHAVQTQAPLALAAAIREWATTHRLLDGVEEPPTTSSPT
;
A
#
# COMPACT_ATOMS: atom_id res chain seq x y z
N MET A 1 -8.74 -1.42 -26.51
CA MET A 1 -7.72 -0.36 -26.53
C MET A 1 -6.35 -0.98 -26.37
N SER A 2 -5.35 -0.38 -27.01
CA SER A 2 -3.93 -0.49 -26.66
C SER A 2 -3.72 -0.54 -25.15
N GLU A 3 -2.82 -1.38 -24.64
CA GLU A 3 -2.28 -1.31 -23.27
C GLU A 3 -3.29 -0.88 -22.18
N HIS A 4 -4.49 -1.45 -22.27
CA HIS A 4 -5.70 -1.29 -21.44
C HIS A 4 -6.18 0.14 -21.11
N ASP A 5 -7.52 0.27 -21.12
CA ASP A 5 -8.39 1.36 -20.65
C ASP A 5 -7.79 2.36 -19.65
N ASP A 6 -8.24 3.63 -19.74
CA ASP A 6 -7.95 4.71 -18.79
C ASP A 6 -7.66 4.17 -17.37
N GLU A 7 -6.41 4.32 -16.91
CA GLU A 7 -5.88 3.72 -15.67
C GLU A 7 -6.78 4.00 -14.46
N PHE A 8 -7.49 5.12 -14.48
CA PHE A 8 -8.33 5.59 -13.39
C PHE A 8 -9.84 5.47 -13.71
N ALA A 9 -10.23 4.66 -14.69
CA ALA A 9 -11.62 4.48 -15.12
C ALA A 9 -12.56 4.00 -14.00
N ASP A 10 -12.04 3.29 -13.00
CA ASP A 10 -12.83 2.79 -11.87
C ASP A 10 -13.10 3.85 -10.78
N VAL A 11 -12.37 4.99 -10.80
CA VAL A 11 -12.47 6.03 -9.76
C VAL A 11 -13.91 6.53 -9.55
N PRO A 12 -14.71 6.86 -10.58
CA PRO A 12 -16.10 7.29 -10.37
C PRO A 12 -16.96 6.25 -9.66
N THR A 13 -16.79 4.96 -9.99
CA THR A 13 -17.54 3.86 -9.36
C THR A 13 -17.09 3.67 -7.92
N LEU A 14 -15.79 3.72 -7.64
CA LEU A 14 -15.24 3.62 -6.28
C LEU A 14 -15.67 4.82 -5.42
N ALA A 15 -15.72 6.02 -5.99
CA ALA A 15 -16.20 7.23 -5.30
C ALA A 15 -17.68 7.12 -4.93
N ALA A 16 -18.53 6.71 -5.87
CA ALA A 16 -19.95 6.46 -5.60
C ALA A 16 -20.15 5.41 -4.49
N ALA A 17 -19.41 4.30 -4.53
CA ALA A 17 -19.45 3.25 -3.50
C ALA A 17 -18.95 3.74 -2.13
N SER A 18 -18.11 4.78 -2.11
CA SER A 18 -17.57 5.39 -0.90
C SER A 18 -18.39 6.57 -0.38
N GLY A 19 -19.47 6.95 -1.08
CA GLY A 19 -20.28 8.13 -0.75
C GLY A 19 -19.57 9.47 -1.00
N VAL A 20 -18.54 9.47 -1.86
CA VAL A 20 -17.74 10.67 -2.20
C VAL A 20 -18.23 11.21 -3.55
N THR A 21 -18.75 12.43 -3.54
CA THR A 21 -19.32 13.06 -4.75
C THR A 21 -18.27 13.72 -5.64
N GLU A 22 -17.21 14.24 -5.02
CA GLU A 22 -16.10 14.92 -5.71
C GLU A 22 -14.79 14.26 -5.27
N PRO A 23 -14.42 13.10 -5.86
CA PRO A 23 -13.22 12.39 -5.46
C PRO A 23 -11.97 13.21 -5.79
N LEU A 24 -10.92 12.99 -4.99
CA LEU A 24 -9.57 13.44 -5.31
C LEU A 24 -9.20 13.00 -6.73
N ARG A 25 -8.44 13.85 -7.42
CA ARG A 25 -7.92 13.51 -8.74
C ARG A 25 -6.77 12.54 -8.57
N ALA A 26 -6.84 11.41 -9.26
CA ALA A 26 -5.75 10.45 -9.35
C ALA A 26 -4.84 10.79 -10.53
N SER A 27 -3.52 10.75 -10.32
CA SER A 27 -2.54 10.88 -11.39
C SER A 27 -1.31 10.02 -11.10
N ARG A 28 -0.72 9.44 -12.14
CA ARG A 28 0.52 8.68 -12.00
C ARG A 28 1.73 9.61 -12.12
N GLN A 29 2.68 9.42 -11.21
CA GLN A 29 3.98 10.06 -11.22
C GLN A 29 5.08 8.98 -11.21
N VAL A 30 6.22 9.28 -11.82
CA VAL A 30 7.40 8.43 -11.82
C VAL A 30 8.60 9.31 -11.51
N VAL A 31 9.40 8.89 -10.53
CA VAL A 31 10.61 9.59 -10.10
C VAL A 31 11.79 8.62 -10.06
N GLN A 32 13.00 9.14 -10.28
CA GLN A 32 14.22 8.37 -10.03
C GLN A 32 14.50 8.33 -8.53
N ALA A 33 14.70 7.14 -7.96
CA ALA A 33 15.08 6.97 -6.56
C ALA A 33 15.99 5.76 -6.38
N GLY A 34 17.21 5.99 -5.87
CA GLY A 34 18.23 4.94 -5.79
C GLY A 34 18.63 4.47 -7.19
N ASP A 35 18.54 3.17 -7.44
CA ASP A 35 19.00 2.52 -8.67
C ASP A 35 17.91 2.38 -9.76
N GLY A 36 16.73 2.98 -9.58
CA GLY A 36 15.70 2.93 -10.61
C GLY A 36 14.46 3.79 -10.36
N ASP A 37 13.53 3.69 -11.30
CA ASP A 37 12.26 4.39 -11.28
C ASP A 37 11.36 3.87 -10.15
N VAL A 38 10.78 4.80 -9.38
CA VAL A 38 9.68 4.53 -8.46
C VAL A 38 8.43 5.23 -8.99
N SER A 39 7.38 4.45 -9.19
CA SER A 39 6.08 4.95 -9.60
C SER A 39 5.14 5.15 -8.42
N ALA A 40 4.27 6.13 -8.53
CA ALA A 40 3.32 6.51 -7.51
C ALA A 40 1.98 6.95 -8.12
N ILE A 41 0.89 6.68 -7.43
CA ILE A 41 -0.41 7.31 -7.67
C ILE A 41 -0.55 8.45 -6.66
N ARG A 42 -0.73 9.68 -7.16
CA ARG A 42 -1.03 10.86 -6.36
C ARG A 42 -2.52 11.13 -6.39
N TRP A 43 -3.09 11.35 -5.22
CA TRP A 43 -4.47 11.78 -5.00
C TRP A 43 -4.46 13.25 -4.58
N SER A 44 -4.88 14.15 -5.46
CA SER A 44 -4.79 15.61 -5.29
C SER A 44 -6.15 16.32 -5.28
N ARG A 45 -6.23 17.45 -4.58
CA ARG A 45 -7.37 18.39 -4.72
C ARG A 45 -7.17 19.37 -5.88
N THR A 46 -5.92 19.63 -6.25
CA THR A 46 -5.58 20.62 -7.27
C THR A 46 -5.42 20.00 -8.65
N ASP A 47 -5.67 20.81 -9.69
CA ASP A 47 -5.55 20.43 -11.09
C ASP A 47 -4.10 20.33 -11.59
N SER A 48 -3.12 20.78 -10.78
CA SER A 48 -1.73 20.81 -11.20
C SER A 48 -1.03 19.49 -10.86
N PRO A 49 -0.42 18.80 -11.84
CA PRO A 49 0.39 17.60 -11.59
C PRO A 49 1.73 17.92 -10.91
N ALA A 50 1.93 19.14 -10.42
CA ALA A 50 3.15 19.57 -9.77
C ALA A 50 3.40 18.78 -8.47
N PRO A 51 4.67 18.57 -8.08
CA PRO A 51 5.01 18.18 -6.73
C PRO A 51 4.36 19.18 -5.77
N GLY A 52 3.51 18.65 -4.89
CA GLY A 52 2.67 19.44 -4.01
C GLY A 52 2.71 18.88 -2.62
N ARG A 53 3.00 19.75 -1.65
CA ARG A 53 3.03 19.42 -0.22
C ARG A 53 1.65 19.15 0.41
N GLU A 54 0.65 18.85 -0.41
CA GLU A 54 -0.70 18.53 0.05
C GLU A 54 -0.80 17.11 0.59
N ALA A 55 0.00 16.17 0.05
CA ALA A 55 -0.08 14.75 0.40
C ALA A 55 0.20 14.57 1.90
N ARG A 56 -0.81 14.05 2.63
CA ARG A 56 -0.73 13.81 4.07
C ARG A 56 -0.61 12.34 4.41
N ILE A 57 -0.88 11.46 3.45
CA ILE A 57 -0.88 10.02 3.64
C ILE A 57 -0.01 9.36 2.59
N THR A 58 0.88 8.48 3.01
CA THR A 58 1.65 7.59 2.16
C THR A 58 1.14 6.16 2.33
N TYR A 59 0.70 5.53 1.24
CA TYR A 59 0.24 4.14 1.21
C TYR A 59 1.33 3.21 0.65
N LEU A 60 1.66 2.15 1.38
CA LEU A 60 2.64 1.12 0.98
C LEU A 60 1.94 -0.25 0.91
N HIS A 61 1.90 -0.84 -0.27
CA HIS A 61 1.19 -2.10 -0.53
C HIS A 61 1.95 -3.35 -0.06
N GLY A 62 1.25 -4.49 -0.08
CA GLY A 62 1.79 -5.81 0.25
C GLY A 62 2.55 -6.48 -0.90
N LEU A 63 3.03 -7.70 -0.66
CA LEU A 63 3.78 -8.47 -1.64
C LEU A 63 2.92 -8.89 -2.84
N GLY A 64 3.42 -8.74 -4.06
CA GLY A 64 2.76 -9.25 -5.28
C GLY A 64 1.60 -8.42 -5.81
N ILE A 65 1.29 -7.30 -5.15
CA ILE A 65 0.27 -6.33 -5.56
C ILE A 65 0.93 -4.97 -5.87
N ASP A 66 0.13 -3.90 -6.02
CA ASP A 66 0.60 -2.57 -6.41
C ASP A 66 -0.19 -1.44 -5.70
N ALA A 67 0.12 -0.18 -6.06
CA ALA A 67 -0.49 1.02 -5.49
C ALA A 67 -2.03 1.03 -5.61
N HIS A 68 -2.61 0.41 -6.63
CA HIS A 68 -4.08 0.40 -6.85
C HIS A 68 -4.85 -0.40 -5.81
N SER A 69 -4.14 -1.21 -4.99
CA SER A 69 -4.75 -1.89 -3.85
C SER A 69 -5.36 -0.92 -2.82
N PHE A 70 -4.93 0.34 -2.79
CA PHE A 70 -5.43 1.36 -1.86
C PHE A 70 -6.46 2.32 -2.46
N ASP A 71 -6.80 2.25 -3.74
CA ASP A 71 -7.64 3.26 -4.42
C ASP A 71 -8.93 3.58 -3.66
N GLN A 72 -9.72 2.55 -3.33
CA GLN A 72 -10.99 2.75 -2.62
C GLN A 72 -10.78 3.27 -1.19
N THR A 73 -9.68 2.89 -0.53
CA THR A 73 -9.32 3.42 0.79
C THR A 73 -8.94 4.89 0.69
N ALA A 74 -8.09 5.27 -0.27
CA ALA A 74 -7.67 6.66 -0.47
C ALA A 74 -8.86 7.57 -0.80
N ILE A 75 -9.76 7.11 -1.67
CA ILE A 75 -11.01 7.81 -2.00
C ILE A 75 -11.89 7.97 -0.74
N ALA A 76 -12.11 6.90 0.03
CA ALA A 76 -12.97 6.94 1.20
C ALA A 76 -12.39 7.71 2.40
N VAL A 77 -11.05 7.78 2.52
CA VAL A 77 -10.38 8.65 3.49
C VAL A 77 -10.51 10.12 3.08
N ASP A 78 -10.50 10.39 1.77
CA ASP A 78 -10.73 11.71 1.16
C ASP A 78 -9.72 12.80 1.61
N ALA A 79 -8.48 12.38 1.88
CA ALA A 79 -7.35 13.25 2.17
C ALA A 79 -6.26 13.09 1.08
N PRO A 80 -5.61 14.18 0.64
CA PRO A 80 -4.55 14.08 -0.36
C PRO A 80 -3.47 13.09 0.06
N ALA A 81 -3.02 12.28 -0.88
CA ALA A 81 -2.19 11.13 -0.58
C ALA A 81 -1.27 10.74 -1.74
N VAL A 82 -0.31 9.89 -1.42
CA VAL A 82 0.49 9.16 -2.40
C VAL A 82 0.42 7.67 -2.10
N ALA A 83 0.22 6.84 -3.11
CA ALA A 83 0.36 5.39 -3.02
C ALA A 83 1.54 4.98 -3.90
N LEU A 84 2.56 4.36 -3.31
CA LEU A 84 3.76 3.97 -4.04
C LEU A 84 3.61 2.56 -4.57
N ASP A 85 4.01 2.36 -5.83
CA ASP A 85 4.44 1.05 -6.29
C ASP A 85 5.82 0.79 -5.66
N LEU A 86 5.90 -0.18 -4.75
CA LEU A 86 7.18 -0.53 -4.12
C LEU A 86 8.18 -1.04 -5.19
N PRO A 87 9.50 -0.87 -4.98
CA PRO A 87 10.50 -1.44 -5.88
C PRO A 87 10.19 -2.91 -6.21
N GLY A 88 10.32 -3.26 -7.49
CA GLY A 88 9.98 -4.59 -7.99
C GLY A 88 8.49 -4.89 -8.12
N HIS A 89 7.60 -3.91 -7.97
CA HIS A 89 6.15 -4.06 -8.10
C HIS A 89 5.55 -2.98 -9.01
N GLY A 90 4.30 -3.21 -9.44
CA GLY A 90 3.53 -2.25 -10.21
C GLY A 90 4.31 -1.70 -11.41
N ARG A 91 4.42 -0.38 -11.51
CA ARG A 91 5.20 0.31 -12.56
C ARG A 91 6.56 0.81 -12.08
N SER A 92 7.00 0.42 -10.89
CA SER A 92 8.35 0.68 -10.40
C SER A 92 9.36 -0.29 -11.01
N ALA A 93 10.60 0.16 -11.12
CA ALA A 93 11.69 -0.62 -11.65
C ALA A 93 11.92 -1.90 -10.84
N TRP A 94 12.31 -2.96 -11.55
CA TRP A 94 12.83 -4.18 -10.96
C TRP A 94 14.28 -3.95 -10.48
N ARG A 95 14.73 -4.74 -9.50
CA ARG A 95 16.08 -4.62 -8.92
C ARG A 95 16.94 -5.79 -9.36
N GLU A 96 18.11 -5.51 -9.91
CA GLU A 96 19.06 -6.55 -10.35
C GLU A 96 19.59 -7.40 -9.18
N ASP A 97 19.79 -6.78 -8.02
CA ASP A 97 20.25 -7.47 -6.81
C ASP A 97 19.18 -8.39 -6.20
N ALA A 98 17.91 -8.20 -6.54
CA ALA A 98 16.74 -8.86 -5.98
C ALA A 98 16.57 -8.65 -4.45
N ASP A 99 17.18 -7.61 -3.88
CA ASP A 99 17.05 -7.33 -2.46
C ASP A 99 15.83 -6.46 -2.17
N TYR A 100 14.72 -7.13 -1.86
CA TYR A 100 13.45 -6.52 -1.48
C TYR A 100 13.20 -6.53 0.03
N ALA A 101 14.24 -6.71 0.85
CA ALA A 101 14.11 -6.58 2.29
C ALA A 101 13.71 -5.15 2.67
N ALA A 102 12.97 -4.99 3.77
CA ALA A 102 12.53 -3.68 4.26
C ALA A 102 13.71 -2.73 4.49
N ALA A 103 14.84 -3.25 5.01
CA ALA A 103 16.06 -2.47 5.22
C ALA A 103 16.68 -1.94 3.91
N ALA A 104 16.62 -2.72 2.81
CA ALA A 104 17.13 -2.32 1.51
C ALA A 104 16.15 -1.44 0.72
N THR A 105 14.85 -1.54 1.03
CA THR A 105 13.78 -0.85 0.32
C THR A 105 13.46 0.53 0.93
N ALA A 106 13.57 0.67 2.26
CA ALA A 106 13.22 1.91 2.95
C ALA A 106 14.00 3.15 2.45
N PRO A 107 15.32 3.09 2.20
CA PRO A 107 16.06 4.24 1.65
C PRO A 107 15.54 4.68 0.28
N THR A 108 15.21 3.73 -0.60
CA THR A 108 14.63 4.01 -1.93
C THR A 108 13.26 4.68 -1.80
N VAL A 109 12.42 4.22 -0.87
CA VAL A 109 11.12 4.84 -0.61
C VAL A 109 11.27 6.26 -0.08
N LEU A 110 12.17 6.50 0.88
CA LEU A 110 12.44 7.84 1.40
C LEU A 110 12.90 8.80 0.29
N ALA A 111 13.83 8.35 -0.56
CA ALA A 111 14.29 9.14 -1.70
C ALA A 111 13.17 9.42 -2.71
N ALA A 112 12.27 8.46 -2.96
CA ALA A 112 11.11 8.66 -3.82
C ALA A 112 10.13 9.69 -3.23
N LEU A 113 9.87 9.64 -1.92
CA LEU A 113 9.04 10.63 -1.24
C LEU A 113 9.65 12.03 -1.33
N ASP A 114 10.97 12.17 -1.24
CA ASP A 114 11.67 13.44 -1.44
C ASP A 114 11.54 13.95 -2.88
N ALA A 115 11.78 13.08 -3.87
CA ALA A 115 11.66 13.45 -5.29
C ALA A 115 10.22 13.81 -5.70
N LEU A 116 9.22 13.24 -5.01
CA LEU A 116 7.81 13.57 -5.18
C LEU A 116 7.37 14.81 -4.37
N ASP A 117 8.25 15.45 -3.60
CA ASP A 117 7.93 16.55 -2.67
C ASP A 117 6.80 16.19 -1.69
N VAL A 118 6.83 14.96 -1.16
CA VAL A 118 5.88 14.48 -0.16
C VAL A 118 6.36 14.92 1.23
N PRO A 119 5.60 15.76 1.94
CA PRO A 119 5.98 16.24 3.27
C PRO A 119 5.83 15.13 4.31
N PRO A 120 6.33 15.36 5.54
CA PRO A 120 6.02 14.47 6.66
C PRO A 120 4.51 14.26 6.83
N GLY A 121 4.10 13.02 7.10
CA GLY A 121 2.68 12.67 7.18
C GLY A 121 2.43 11.27 7.71
N LEU A 122 1.17 10.83 7.61
CA LEU A 122 0.76 9.47 7.97
C LEU A 122 1.36 8.46 6.99
N VAL A 123 1.80 7.31 7.50
CA VAL A 123 2.19 6.18 6.68
C VAL A 123 1.28 5.00 6.99
N VAL A 124 0.64 4.46 5.95
CA VAL A 124 -0.26 3.32 6.01
C VAL A 124 0.35 2.18 5.21
N GLY A 125 0.73 1.09 5.87
CA GLY A 125 1.35 -0.06 5.23
C GLY A 125 0.52 -1.33 5.38
N HIS A 126 0.31 -2.06 4.30
CA HIS A 126 -0.31 -3.40 4.32
C HIS A 126 0.73 -4.50 4.20
N SER A 127 0.65 -5.52 5.06
CA SER A 127 1.49 -6.73 4.94
C SER A 127 2.99 -6.40 4.90
N LEU A 128 3.69 -6.68 3.78
CA LEU A 128 5.07 -6.22 3.54
C LEU A 128 5.22 -4.70 3.77
N GLY A 129 4.29 -3.91 3.23
CA GLY A 129 4.25 -2.47 3.40
C GLY A 129 4.17 -2.06 4.86
N ALA A 130 3.50 -2.82 5.74
CA ALA A 130 3.44 -2.52 7.18
C ALA A 130 4.82 -2.62 7.84
N ILE A 131 5.59 -3.66 7.49
CA ILE A 131 6.95 -3.88 8.01
C ILE A 131 7.91 -2.84 7.44
N LEU A 132 7.77 -2.53 6.15
CA LEU A 132 8.52 -1.46 5.52
C LEU A 132 8.22 -0.09 6.16
N SER A 133 6.96 0.21 6.47
CA SER A 133 6.57 1.45 7.16
C SER A 133 7.22 1.54 8.54
N ALA A 134 7.23 0.46 9.33
CA ALA A 134 7.93 0.44 10.61
C ALA A 134 9.43 0.77 10.46
N ARG A 135 10.08 0.17 9.47
CA ARG A 135 11.50 0.43 9.17
C ARG A 135 11.74 1.86 8.72
N LEU A 136 10.88 2.38 7.84
CA LEU A 136 10.93 3.75 7.34
C LEU A 136 10.81 4.76 8.50
N THR A 137 9.84 4.56 9.39
CA THR A 137 9.65 5.42 10.57
C THR A 137 10.86 5.39 11.49
N ALA A 138 11.45 4.22 11.74
CA ALA A 138 12.64 4.13 12.59
C ALA A 138 13.88 4.78 11.96
N LEU A 139 14.00 4.76 10.63
CA LEU A 139 15.11 5.39 9.90
C LEU A 139 14.95 6.90 9.76
N ALA A 140 13.72 7.39 9.64
CA ALA A 140 13.41 8.79 9.40
C ALA A 140 12.18 9.24 10.22
N PRO A 141 12.29 9.32 11.55
CA PRO A 141 11.15 9.62 12.43
C PRO A 141 10.50 10.97 12.11
N ASP A 142 11.28 11.95 11.67
CA ASP A 142 10.78 13.29 11.28
C ASP A 142 9.89 13.27 10.01
N ARG A 143 9.83 12.15 9.28
CA ARG A 143 9.01 11.98 8.07
C ARG A 143 7.64 11.40 8.34
N VAL A 144 7.41 10.87 9.54
CA VAL A 144 6.19 10.13 9.85
C VAL A 144 5.51 10.79 11.04
N THR A 145 4.27 11.23 10.87
CA THR A 145 3.49 11.83 11.96
C THR A 145 2.63 10.78 12.67
N GLY A 146 2.36 9.65 12.02
CA GLY A 146 1.64 8.51 12.58
C GLY A 146 1.74 7.29 11.67
N LEU A 147 1.66 6.11 12.27
CA LEU A 147 1.88 4.83 11.61
C LEU A 147 0.65 3.93 11.69
N VAL A 148 0.13 3.49 10.54
CA VAL A 148 -0.95 2.51 10.44
C VAL A 148 -0.41 1.21 9.85
N LEU A 149 -0.49 0.14 10.64
CA LEU A 149 -0.15 -1.21 10.23
C LEU A 149 -1.42 -1.97 9.87
N VAL A 150 -1.52 -2.44 8.64
CA VAL A 150 -2.68 -3.17 8.14
C VAL A 150 -2.35 -4.66 8.02
N ASP A 151 -2.96 -5.41 8.93
CA ASP A 151 -2.99 -6.87 9.05
C ASP A 151 -1.62 -7.55 8.98
N MET A 152 -0.64 -7.00 9.70
CA MET A 152 0.67 -7.61 9.88
C MET A 152 1.22 -7.36 11.29
N SER A 153 2.00 -8.32 11.79
CA SER A 153 2.75 -8.22 13.04
C SER A 153 4.15 -8.79 12.83
N PRO A 154 5.21 -8.24 13.46
CA PRO A 154 6.57 -8.77 13.32
C PRO A 154 6.72 -10.25 13.75
N ASP A 155 5.82 -10.74 14.62
CA ASP A 155 5.77 -12.14 15.06
C ASP A 155 5.10 -13.09 14.04
N PHE A 156 4.67 -12.58 12.88
CA PHE A 156 4.13 -13.43 11.83
C PHE A 156 5.18 -14.45 11.38
N ALA A 157 4.75 -15.71 11.20
CA ALA A 157 5.68 -16.81 11.04
C ALA A 157 6.49 -16.69 9.74
N GLN A 158 7.82 -16.51 9.85
CA GLN A 158 8.73 -16.40 8.69
C GLN A 158 8.52 -17.50 7.65
N ARG A 159 8.34 -18.75 8.09
CA ARG A 159 8.05 -19.89 7.21
C ARG A 159 6.81 -19.71 6.32
N ALA A 160 5.84 -18.92 6.76
CA ALA A 160 4.64 -18.60 5.98
C ALA A 160 4.96 -17.54 4.93
N VAL A 161 5.76 -16.52 5.30
CA VAL A 161 6.32 -15.52 4.37
C VAL A 161 7.10 -16.21 3.26
N ASP A 162 8.04 -17.09 3.61
CA ASP A 162 8.86 -17.82 2.65
C ASP A 162 8.01 -18.68 1.69
N ARG A 163 6.86 -19.19 2.17
CA ARG A 163 5.93 -19.96 1.34
C ARG A 163 5.21 -19.07 0.33
N ILE A 164 4.76 -17.90 0.77
CA ILE A 164 4.11 -16.90 -0.10
C ILE A 164 5.11 -16.43 -1.16
N ALA A 165 6.32 -16.06 -0.74
CA ALA A 165 7.37 -15.60 -1.63
C ALA A 165 7.71 -16.66 -2.71
N ARG A 166 7.88 -17.93 -2.31
CA ARG A 166 8.07 -19.05 -3.26
C ARG A 166 6.90 -19.24 -4.21
N ALA A 167 5.66 -19.09 -3.76
CA ALA A 167 4.50 -19.21 -4.63
C ALA A 167 4.50 -18.14 -5.74
N LEU A 168 4.92 -16.90 -5.41
CA LEU A 168 5.07 -15.81 -6.37
C LEU A 168 6.26 -16.02 -7.33
N GLU A 169 7.35 -16.66 -6.89
CA GLU A 169 8.45 -17.05 -7.80
C GLU A 169 8.01 -18.05 -8.86
N THR A 170 7.13 -18.97 -8.50
CA THR A 170 6.70 -20.07 -9.38
C THR A 170 5.45 -19.75 -10.18
N GLU A 171 5.00 -18.49 -10.19
CA GLU A 171 3.75 -18.13 -10.84
C GLU A 171 3.89 -18.14 -12.37
N GLU A 172 3.14 -19.04 -13.01
CA GLU A 172 3.14 -19.16 -14.47
C GLU A 172 2.31 -18.05 -15.14
N PRO A 173 2.72 -17.60 -16.36
CA PRO A 173 1.95 -16.66 -17.16
C PRO A 173 0.50 -17.12 -17.39
N PHE A 174 -0.42 -16.18 -17.51
CA PHE A 174 -1.86 -16.40 -17.70
C PHE A 174 -2.27 -16.19 -19.15
N ALA A 175 -3.33 -16.86 -19.59
CA ALA A 175 -3.94 -16.68 -20.90
C ALA A 175 -4.69 -15.34 -20.98
N ASP A 176 -5.43 -15.00 -19.93
CA ASP A 176 -6.27 -13.80 -19.83
C ASP A 176 -6.53 -13.40 -18.38
N LEU A 177 -7.24 -12.27 -18.19
CA LEU A 177 -7.56 -11.75 -16.86
C LEU A 177 -8.55 -12.64 -16.09
N ASP A 178 -9.43 -13.36 -16.78
CA ASP A 178 -10.36 -14.27 -16.13
C ASP A 178 -9.59 -15.42 -15.46
N GLU A 179 -8.56 -15.97 -16.13
CA GLU A 179 -7.68 -16.98 -15.52
C GLU A 179 -6.99 -16.46 -14.25
N VAL A 180 -6.53 -15.21 -14.24
CA VAL A 180 -5.94 -14.58 -13.04
C VAL A 180 -6.93 -14.59 -11.89
N VAL A 181 -8.18 -14.20 -12.16
CA VAL A 181 -9.25 -14.13 -11.15
C VAL A 181 -9.64 -15.53 -10.66
N GLU A 182 -9.84 -16.49 -11.54
CA GLU A 182 -10.18 -17.87 -11.16
C GLU A 182 -9.07 -18.51 -10.32
N ARG A 183 -7.80 -18.28 -10.65
CA ARG A 183 -6.65 -18.74 -9.84
C ARG A 183 -6.62 -18.06 -8.47
N ALA A 184 -6.94 -16.77 -8.38
CA ALA A 184 -7.02 -16.05 -7.11
C ALA A 184 -8.15 -16.58 -6.20
N ILE A 185 -9.32 -16.88 -6.77
CA ILE A 185 -10.45 -17.50 -6.05
C ILE A 185 -10.06 -18.91 -5.57
N ALA A 186 -9.46 -19.73 -6.43
CA ALA A 186 -9.01 -21.07 -6.08
C ALA A 186 -7.94 -21.06 -4.97
N ALA A 187 -7.06 -20.06 -4.97
CA ALA A 187 -6.07 -19.82 -3.92
C ALA A 187 -6.65 -19.16 -2.65
N ARG A 188 -7.95 -18.84 -2.64
CA ARG A 188 -8.69 -18.19 -1.53
C ARG A 188 -8.13 -16.81 -1.15
N VAL A 189 -7.62 -16.08 -2.14
CA VAL A 189 -7.19 -14.66 -1.98
C VAL A 189 -8.41 -13.77 -1.71
N GLY A 190 -9.50 -14.02 -2.42
CA GLY A 190 -10.80 -13.36 -2.25
C GLY A 190 -11.90 -14.09 -3.02
N ASP A 191 -13.13 -13.62 -2.89
CA ASP A 191 -14.33 -14.18 -3.55
C ASP A 191 -15.14 -13.11 -4.30
N ASP A 192 -14.81 -11.82 -4.17
CA ASP A 192 -15.37 -10.73 -4.96
C ASP A 192 -14.71 -10.66 -6.35
N ARG A 193 -15.40 -11.23 -7.35
CA ARG A 193 -14.91 -11.29 -8.73
C ARG A 193 -14.66 -9.90 -9.34
N PRO A 194 -15.56 -8.90 -9.25
CA PRO A 194 -15.26 -7.53 -9.66
C PRO A 194 -13.98 -6.94 -9.04
N ALA A 195 -13.78 -7.10 -7.73
CA ALA A 195 -12.59 -6.58 -7.05
C ALA A 195 -11.31 -7.28 -7.54
N LEU A 196 -11.35 -8.61 -7.69
CA LEU A 196 -10.23 -9.39 -8.22
C LEU A 196 -9.93 -9.07 -9.68
N MET A 197 -10.96 -8.78 -10.50
CA MET A 197 -10.77 -8.37 -11.89
C MET A 197 -10.06 -7.02 -11.99
N ARG A 198 -10.42 -6.06 -11.14
CA ARG A 198 -9.69 -4.78 -11.03
C ARG A 198 -8.24 -5.02 -10.66
N GLU A 199 -7.99 -5.78 -9.59
CA GLU A 199 -6.63 -6.11 -9.15
C GLU A 199 -5.83 -6.82 -10.26
N ALA A 200 -6.44 -7.75 -10.99
CA ALA A 200 -5.80 -8.43 -12.11
C ALA A 200 -5.37 -7.46 -13.23
N ARG A 201 -6.20 -6.45 -13.57
CA ARG A 201 -5.87 -5.44 -14.59
C ARG A 201 -4.63 -4.63 -14.22
N HIS A 202 -4.50 -4.23 -12.96
CA HIS A 202 -3.37 -3.41 -12.51
C HIS A 202 -2.11 -4.25 -12.28
N THR A 203 -2.24 -5.44 -11.70
CA THR A 203 -1.09 -6.29 -11.32
C THR A 203 -0.52 -7.11 -12.47
N THR A 204 -1.13 -7.11 -13.66
CA THR A 204 -0.65 -7.83 -14.84
C THR A 204 -0.33 -6.93 -16.02
N ARG A 205 0.51 -7.43 -16.92
CA ARG A 205 0.87 -6.81 -18.20
C ARG A 205 1.07 -7.88 -19.27
N LEU A 206 1.05 -7.46 -20.54
CA LEU A 206 1.40 -8.35 -21.64
C LEU A 206 2.91 -8.68 -21.58
N GLY A 207 3.22 -9.96 -21.63
CA GLY A 207 4.57 -10.50 -21.79
C GLY A 207 5.02 -10.48 -23.24
N ALA A 208 6.31 -10.77 -23.46
CA ALA A 208 6.90 -10.78 -24.81
C ALA A 208 6.30 -11.86 -25.73
N ASP A 209 5.72 -12.91 -25.15
CA ASP A 209 5.05 -14.03 -25.82
C ASP A 209 3.54 -13.78 -26.03
N GLY A 210 3.03 -12.61 -25.65
CA GLY A 210 1.61 -12.28 -25.73
C GLY A 210 0.74 -12.90 -24.64
N ARG A 211 1.31 -13.58 -23.64
CA ARG A 211 0.60 -14.03 -22.43
C ARG A 211 0.61 -12.93 -21.37
N LEU A 212 -0.33 -12.95 -20.45
CA LEU A 212 -0.29 -12.04 -19.30
C LEU A 212 0.73 -12.54 -18.29
N VAL A 213 1.56 -11.64 -17.78
CA VAL A 213 2.52 -11.88 -16.70
C VAL A 213 2.29 -10.87 -15.59
N ARG A 214 2.75 -11.19 -14.38
CA ARG A 214 2.73 -10.22 -13.29
C ARG A 214 3.65 -9.05 -13.57
N ARG A 215 3.27 -7.89 -13.04
CA ARG A 215 4.12 -6.71 -13.03
C ARG A 215 5.25 -6.80 -12.01
N HIS A 216 5.07 -7.60 -10.95
CA HIS A 216 6.11 -7.75 -9.94
C HIS A 216 7.26 -8.65 -10.40
N HIS A 217 8.45 -8.42 -9.86
CA HIS A 217 9.69 -9.04 -10.33
C HIS A 217 9.78 -10.55 -10.05
N PHE A 218 9.10 -11.05 -9.01
CA PHE A 218 9.35 -12.40 -8.46
C PHE A 218 9.33 -13.58 -9.45
N PRO A 219 8.38 -13.71 -10.40
CA PRO A 219 8.38 -14.80 -11.38
C PRO A 219 9.58 -14.77 -12.32
N HIS A 220 10.31 -13.65 -12.37
CA HIS A 220 11.42 -13.41 -13.31
C HIS A 220 12.79 -13.56 -12.66
N LEU A 221 12.87 -13.69 -11.33
CA LEU A 221 14.13 -13.78 -10.59
C LEU A 221 14.80 -15.16 -10.66
N GLY A 222 14.03 -16.21 -10.95
CA GLY A 222 14.45 -17.60 -10.77
C GLY A 222 14.40 -18.06 -9.30
N ALA A 223 14.49 -19.38 -9.11
CA ALA A 223 14.22 -20.02 -7.82
C ALA A 223 15.17 -19.57 -6.68
N GLY A 224 14.59 -19.25 -5.52
CA GLY A 224 15.33 -18.99 -4.28
C GLY A 224 15.83 -17.55 -4.10
N ARG A 225 15.52 -16.65 -5.02
CA ARG A 225 15.94 -15.24 -5.00
C ARG A 225 15.02 -14.32 -4.21
N THR A 226 13.89 -14.80 -3.72
CA THR A 226 12.95 -14.07 -2.84
C THR A 226 13.14 -14.39 -1.36
N ALA A 227 14.17 -15.16 -1.00
CA ALA A 227 14.44 -15.51 0.40
C ALA A 227 14.79 -14.29 1.29
N SER A 228 15.15 -13.15 0.69
CA SER A 228 15.34 -11.87 1.38
C SER A 228 14.02 -11.17 1.73
N VAL A 229 12.92 -11.53 1.06
CA VAL A 229 11.60 -10.93 1.29
C VAL A 229 11.12 -11.27 2.69
N GLY A 230 10.95 -10.23 3.49
CA GLY A 230 10.13 -10.29 4.69
C GLY A 230 10.75 -11.00 5.89
N ARG A 231 12.01 -10.70 6.21
CA ARG A 231 12.53 -10.87 7.58
C ARG A 231 11.80 -9.92 8.52
N PHE A 232 10.66 -10.37 9.05
CA PHE A 232 9.74 -9.52 9.82
C PHE A 232 10.10 -9.43 11.30
N ALA A 233 10.74 -10.45 11.88
CA ALA A 233 11.08 -10.50 13.29
C ALA A 233 11.96 -9.32 13.75
N ASP A 234 12.77 -8.79 12.85
CA ASP A 234 13.68 -7.66 13.11
C ASP A 234 12.96 -6.30 13.19
N ALA A 235 11.63 -6.25 12.95
CA ALA A 235 10.86 -5.01 13.00
C ALA A 235 10.43 -4.61 14.42
N TRP A 236 10.50 -5.52 15.40
CA TRP A 236 10.13 -5.21 16.78
C TRP A 236 10.97 -4.11 17.43
N PRO A 237 12.32 -4.16 17.36
CA PRO A 237 13.16 -3.08 17.84
C PRO A 237 12.86 -1.72 17.20
N ASP A 238 12.47 -1.72 15.92
CA ASP A 238 12.06 -0.50 15.23
C ASP A 238 10.74 0.03 15.82
N LEU A 239 9.72 -0.82 15.96
CA LEU A 239 8.40 -0.45 16.50
C LEU A 239 8.43 0.04 17.95
N GLU A 240 9.20 -0.60 18.83
CA GLU A 240 9.28 -0.23 20.25
C GLU A 240 9.99 1.09 20.51
N ARG A 241 10.70 1.63 19.51
CA ARG A 241 11.42 2.90 19.59
C ARG A 241 10.65 4.06 18.96
N LEU A 242 9.46 3.80 18.41
CA LEU A 242 8.67 4.83 17.74
C LEU A 242 7.97 5.72 18.76
N ASP A 243 8.14 7.03 18.60
CA ASP A 243 7.45 8.06 19.41
C ASP A 243 6.17 8.58 18.74
N VAL A 244 5.81 8.03 17.57
CA VAL A 244 4.62 8.43 16.81
C VAL A 244 3.40 7.61 17.23
N PRO A 245 2.18 8.18 17.16
CA PRO A 245 0.96 7.41 17.31
C PRO A 245 0.95 6.19 16.38
N LEU A 246 0.50 5.04 16.89
CA LEU A 246 0.40 3.80 16.13
C LEU A 246 -1.03 3.24 16.15
N LEU A 247 -1.53 2.84 14.98
CA LEU A 247 -2.74 2.07 14.79
C LEU A 247 -2.44 0.72 14.13
N LEU A 248 -2.90 -0.36 14.74
CA LEU A 248 -2.98 -1.69 14.11
C LEU A 248 -4.42 -1.96 13.69
N VAL A 249 -4.66 -2.08 12.38
CA VAL A 249 -5.94 -2.56 11.83
C VAL A 249 -5.76 -4.01 11.38
N ARG A 250 -6.51 -4.93 11.95
CA ARG A 250 -6.46 -6.36 11.58
C ARG A 250 -7.78 -6.86 11.01
N GLY A 251 -7.70 -7.85 10.13
CA GLY A 251 -8.85 -8.64 9.74
C GLY A 251 -9.22 -9.64 10.84
N ASP A 252 -10.51 -9.84 11.08
CA ASP A 252 -11.01 -10.89 11.99
C ASP A 252 -10.54 -12.29 11.57
N ARG A 253 -10.36 -12.50 10.26
CA ARG A 253 -9.85 -13.70 9.59
C ARG A 253 -8.52 -13.45 8.86
N GLY A 254 -7.81 -12.39 9.25
CA GLY A 254 -6.51 -12.00 8.71
C GLY A 254 -5.33 -12.77 9.28
N TYR A 255 -4.12 -12.31 8.98
CA TYR A 255 -2.85 -12.88 9.44
C TYR A 255 -2.56 -12.54 10.90
N VAL A 256 -3.02 -11.40 11.38
CA VAL A 256 -2.89 -11.05 12.81
C VAL A 256 -3.98 -11.78 13.58
N SER A 257 -3.63 -12.96 14.11
CA SER A 257 -4.52 -13.72 15.00
C SER A 257 -4.73 -13.00 16.34
N PRO A 258 -5.76 -13.36 17.13
CA PRO A 258 -5.95 -12.81 18.49
C PRO A 258 -4.71 -12.94 19.39
N ARG A 259 -3.92 -14.02 19.23
CA ARG A 259 -2.66 -14.20 19.95
C ARG A 259 -1.60 -13.18 19.55
N LEU A 260 -1.44 -12.94 18.23
CA LEU A 260 -0.48 -11.96 17.73
C LEU A 260 -0.91 -10.53 18.11
N GLN A 261 -2.21 -10.26 18.09
CA GLN A 261 -2.79 -9.01 18.58
C GLN A 261 -2.47 -8.80 20.06
N GLN A 262 -2.63 -9.83 20.89
CA GLN A 262 -2.31 -9.75 22.32
C GLN A 262 -0.83 -9.45 22.54
N GLY A 263 0.07 -10.18 21.87
CA GLY A 263 1.51 -9.91 21.96
C GLY A 263 1.87 -8.49 21.50
N PHE A 264 1.17 -7.98 20.49
CA PHE A 264 1.31 -6.60 20.04
C PHE A 264 0.89 -5.58 21.10
N ALA A 265 -0.29 -5.76 21.70
CA ALA A 265 -0.80 -4.87 22.74
C ALA A 265 0.05 -4.91 24.03
N GLU A 266 0.64 -6.06 24.36
CA GLU A 266 1.54 -6.21 25.50
C GLU A 266 2.85 -5.42 25.31
N ARG A 267 3.40 -5.40 24.09
CA ARG A 267 4.65 -4.69 23.77
C ARG A 267 4.46 -3.21 23.47
N LEU A 268 3.33 -2.85 22.88
CA LEU A 268 3.00 -1.48 22.46
C LEU A 268 1.68 -1.05 23.09
N PRO A 269 1.61 -0.86 24.42
CA PRO A 269 0.37 -0.57 25.13
C PRO A 269 -0.28 0.78 24.77
N GLN A 270 0.48 1.68 24.14
CA GLN A 270 -0.01 2.97 23.63
C GLN A 270 -0.65 2.86 22.24
N ALA A 271 -0.47 1.73 21.54
CA ALA A 271 -1.02 1.55 20.22
C ALA A 271 -2.54 1.33 20.27
N THR A 272 -3.26 1.91 19.30
CA THR A 272 -4.66 1.60 19.08
C THR A 272 -4.76 0.32 18.25
N VAL A 273 -5.70 -0.57 18.60
CA VAL A 273 -5.95 -1.81 17.84
C VAL A 273 -7.41 -1.86 17.42
N VAL A 274 -7.65 -1.99 16.12
CA VAL A 274 -8.99 -2.12 15.52
C VAL A 274 -9.08 -3.45 14.78
N THR A 275 -10.20 -4.16 14.96
CA THR A 275 -10.52 -5.37 14.19
C THR A 275 -11.69 -5.08 13.27
N VAL A 276 -11.54 -5.44 11.99
CA VAL A 276 -12.60 -5.30 10.98
C VAL A 276 -12.96 -6.66 10.39
N GLU A 277 -14.18 -6.79 9.87
CA GLU A 277 -14.60 -8.01 9.19
C GLU A 277 -13.87 -8.12 7.83
N SER A 278 -12.83 -8.96 7.77
CA SER A 278 -11.99 -9.09 6.59
C SER A 278 -10.99 -10.25 6.74
N ARG A 279 -10.47 -10.75 5.61
CA ARG A 279 -9.27 -11.59 5.62
C ARG A 279 -8.02 -10.70 5.60
N HIS A 280 -6.94 -11.17 4.97
CA HIS A 280 -5.67 -10.47 4.98
C HIS A 280 -5.66 -9.19 4.15
N ALA A 281 -6.35 -9.17 3.02
CA ALA A 281 -6.37 -8.03 2.10
C ALA A 281 -7.40 -6.97 2.53
N VAL A 282 -7.24 -6.44 3.74
CA VAL A 282 -8.19 -5.48 4.36
C VAL A 282 -8.46 -4.28 3.44
N GLN A 283 -7.43 -3.76 2.78
CA GLN A 283 -7.51 -2.61 1.88
C GLN A 283 -8.33 -2.85 0.61
N THR A 284 -8.54 -4.11 0.19
CA THR A 284 -9.39 -4.45 -0.96
C THR A 284 -10.71 -5.10 -0.55
N GLN A 285 -10.77 -5.80 0.58
CA GLN A 285 -11.96 -6.52 1.05
C GLN A 285 -12.83 -5.71 2.02
N ALA A 286 -12.24 -4.80 2.80
CA ALA A 286 -12.94 -3.93 3.72
C ALA A 286 -12.43 -2.46 3.65
N PRO A 287 -12.28 -1.87 2.45
CA PRO A 287 -11.66 -0.54 2.27
C PRO A 287 -12.38 0.56 3.04
N LEU A 288 -13.73 0.52 3.11
CA LEU A 288 -14.50 1.54 3.82
C LEU A 288 -14.33 1.44 5.34
N ALA A 289 -14.23 0.22 5.87
CA ALA A 289 -13.95 0.01 7.30
C ALA A 289 -12.52 0.43 7.65
N LEU A 290 -11.55 0.15 6.77
CA LEU A 290 -10.18 0.63 6.91
C LEU A 290 -10.11 2.16 6.89
N ALA A 291 -10.78 2.80 5.91
CA ALA A 291 -10.83 4.24 5.80
C ALA A 291 -11.46 4.90 7.04
N ALA A 292 -12.55 4.34 7.55
CA ALA A 292 -13.18 4.82 8.78
C ALA A 292 -12.24 4.73 9.98
N ALA A 293 -11.57 3.59 10.17
CA ALA A 293 -10.59 3.39 11.24
C ALA A 293 -9.43 4.39 11.16
N ILE A 294 -8.88 4.62 9.95
CA ILE A 294 -7.84 5.61 9.71
C ILE A 294 -8.32 7.01 10.08
N ARG A 295 -9.51 7.42 9.60
CA ARG A 295 -10.05 8.77 9.84
C ARG A 295 -10.33 9.03 11.31
N GLU A 296 -11.00 8.12 12.01
CA GLU A 296 -11.33 8.25 13.43
C GLU A 296 -10.07 8.36 14.28
N TRP A 297 -9.11 7.48 14.03
CA TRP A 297 -7.84 7.47 14.74
C TRP A 297 -6.99 8.71 14.45
N ALA A 298 -6.89 9.11 13.18
CA ALA A 298 -6.13 10.29 12.77
C ALA A 298 -6.75 11.59 13.32
N THR A 299 -8.08 11.67 13.42
CA THR A 299 -8.79 12.79 14.04
C THR A 299 -8.47 12.87 15.54
N THR A 300 -8.52 11.74 16.25
CA THR A 300 -8.20 11.66 17.69
C THR A 300 -6.79 12.17 17.99
N HIS A 301 -5.85 11.94 17.07
CA HIS A 301 -4.44 12.35 17.20
C HIS A 301 -4.09 13.63 16.45
N ARG A 302 -5.07 14.31 15.81
CA ARG A 302 -4.89 15.55 15.04
C ARG A 302 -3.85 15.43 13.92
N LEU A 303 -3.76 14.26 13.29
CA LEU A 303 -2.72 13.93 12.31
C LEU A 303 -3.03 14.43 10.89
N LEU A 304 -4.26 14.87 10.66
CA LEU A 304 -4.73 15.46 9.40
C LEU A 304 -5.16 16.93 9.57
N ASP A 305 -4.94 17.53 10.75
CA ASP A 305 -5.25 18.94 11.04
C ASP A 305 -4.19 19.86 10.40
N GLY A 306 -4.61 20.98 9.81
CA GLY A 306 -3.70 21.95 9.15
C GLY A 306 -4.12 22.45 7.77
N VAL A 307 -5.42 22.38 7.47
CA VAL A 307 -6.02 23.01 6.28
C VAL A 307 -6.31 24.46 6.63
N GLU A 308 -5.49 25.40 6.17
CA GLU A 308 -6.04 26.72 5.86
C GLU A 308 -7.04 26.48 4.72
N GLU A 309 -8.32 26.79 4.96
CA GLU A 309 -9.29 26.94 3.88
C GLU A 309 -8.67 27.88 2.83
N PRO A 310 -8.82 27.60 1.52
CA PRO A 310 -8.39 28.56 0.52
C PRO A 310 -9.09 29.89 0.82
N PRO A 311 -8.36 31.03 0.79
CA PRO A 311 -8.95 32.31 1.11
C PRO A 311 -10.20 32.49 0.25
N THR A 312 -11.33 32.72 0.91
CA THR A 312 -12.57 33.05 0.23
C THR A 312 -12.28 34.26 -0.65
N THR A 313 -12.24 34.06 -1.96
CA THR A 313 -12.12 35.16 -2.91
C THR A 313 -13.42 35.95 -2.79
N SER A 314 -13.40 36.96 -1.94
CA SER A 314 -14.39 38.02 -1.93
C SER A 314 -14.27 38.73 -3.27
N SER A 315 -15.27 38.55 -4.13
CA SER A 315 -15.40 39.26 -5.39
C SER A 315 -15.35 40.77 -5.14
N PRO A 316 -14.54 41.54 -5.87
CA PRO A 316 -14.67 42.99 -5.83
C PRO A 316 -15.93 43.38 -6.62
N THR A 317 -16.74 44.21 -5.97
CA THR A 317 -17.83 45.03 -6.53
C THR A 317 -17.42 45.86 -7.73
#